data_AF-A0A968TD08-F1
#
_entry.id   AF-A0A968TD08-F1
#
_cell.length_a   1.000
_cell.length_b   1.000
_cell.length_c   1.000
_cell.angle_alpha   90.00
_cell.angle_beta   90.00
_cell.angle_gamma   90.00
#
_symmetry.space_group_name_H-M   'P 1'
#
loop_
_entity.id
_entity.type
_entity.pdbx_description
1 polymer ?
#
loop_
_entity_poly.entity_id
_entity_poly.type
_entity_poly.pdbx_seq_one_letter_code
_entity_poly.pdbx_strand_id
1 'polypeptide(L)' 'MSSGVNTFEEMLKQLQEIVTRLESGNLSLSETLDLYEQGIHIAGACQQILDQAELRVTTLNNTMA' A
#
# COMPACT_ATOMS: atom_id res chain seq x y z
N MET A 1 -3.29 -18.74 8.42
CA MET A 1 -2.27 -17.71 8.13
C MET A 1 -2.71 -16.89 6.93
N SER A 2 -3.76 -16.08 7.08
CA SER A 2 -4.32 -15.22 6.00
C SER A 2 -4.10 -13.73 6.24
N SER A 3 -3.32 -13.37 7.27
CA SER A 3 -3.32 -12.02 7.83
C SER A 3 -2.63 -10.98 6.93
N GLY A 4 -1.54 -11.33 6.25
CA GLY A 4 -0.78 -10.36 5.42
C GLY A 4 -1.48 -9.96 4.11
N VAL A 5 -2.24 -10.88 3.51
CA VAL A 5 -3.00 -10.58 2.28
C VAL A 5 -4.17 -9.65 2.58
N ASN A 6 -4.91 -9.91 3.67
CA ASN A 6 -5.99 -9.03 4.10
C ASN A 6 -5.47 -7.63 4.45
N THR A 7 -4.32 -7.51 5.14
CA THR A 7 -3.70 -6.21 5.43
C THR A 7 -3.30 -5.46 4.15
N PHE A 8 -2.73 -6.15 3.15
CA PHE A 8 -2.40 -5.52 1.87
C PHE A 8 -3.65 -4.99 1.15
N GLU A 9 -4.71 -5.81 1.05
CA GLU A 9 -5.96 -5.42 0.40
C GLU A 9 -6.62 -4.22 1.08
N GLU A 10 -6.61 -4.18 2.42
CA GLU A 10 -7.12 -3.05 3.21
C GLU A 10 -6.32 -1.77 2.95
N MET A 11 -4.99 -1.85 2.95
CA MET A 11 -4.11 -0.71 2.69
C MET A 11 -4.24 -0.22 1.25
N LEU A 12 -4.33 -1.12 0.28
CA LEU A 12 -4.55 -0.77 -1.13
C LEU A 12 -5.89 -0.06 -1.32
N LYS A 13 -6.95 -0.52 -0.65
CA LYS A 13 -8.26 0.13 -0.68
C LYS A 13 -8.19 1.56 -0.11
N GLN A 14 -7.54 1.74 1.04
CA GLN A 14 -7.37 3.07 1.64
C GLN A 14 -6.58 4.00 0.72
N LEU A 15 -5.54 3.51 0.05
CA LEU A 15 -4.77 4.29 -0.92
C LEU A 15 -5.64 4.73 -2.11
N GLN A 16 -6.49 3.84 -2.63
CA GLN A 16 -7.43 4.17 -3.71
C GLN A 16 -8.44 5.24 -3.29
N GLU A 17 -8.94 5.18 -2.06
CA GLU A 17 -9.84 6.20 -1.49
C GLU A 17 -9.14 7.57 -1.38
N ILE A 18 -7.87 7.59 -0.94
CA ILE A 18 -7.06 8.82 -0.90
C ILE A 18 -6.87 9.41 -2.29
N VAL A 19 -6.47 8.60 -3.28
CA VAL A 19 -6.29 9.05 -4.66
C VAL A 19 -7.60 9.62 -5.21
N THR A 20 -8.72 8.92 -5.01
CA THR A 20 -10.04 9.38 -5.43
C THR A 20 -10.40 10.75 -4.81
N ARG A 21 -10.09 10.96 -3.53
CA ARG A 21 -10.31 12.25 -2.87
C ARG A 21 -9.42 13.34 -3.43
N LEU A 22 -8.13 13.07 -3.66
CA LEU A 22 -7.19 14.01 -4.27
C LEU A 22 -7.65 14.43 -5.68
N GLU A 23 -8.14 13.48 -6.49
CA GLU A 23 -8.64 13.74 -7.84
C GLU A 23 -9.96 14.51 -7.86
N SER A 24 -10.75 14.47 -6.78
CA SER A 24 -12.02 15.21 -6.69
C SER A 24 -11.86 16.74 -6.73
N GLY A 25 -10.67 17.26 -6.41
CA GLY A 25 -10.32 18.67 -6.55
C GLY A 25 -11.01 19.65 -5.59
N ASN A 26 -11.88 19.18 -4.70
CA ASN A 26 -12.64 20.02 -3.75
C ASN A 26 -12.04 20.02 -2.34
N LEU A 27 -10.71 20.10 -2.25
CA LEU A 27 -9.95 20.05 -1.01
C LEU A 27 -9.22 21.37 -0.77
N SER A 28 -9.10 21.77 0.49
CA SER A 28 -8.17 22.85 0.85
C SER A 28 -6.72 22.40 0.66
N LEU A 29 -5.81 23.37 0.63
CA LEU A 29 -4.36 23.09 0.55
C LEU A 29 -3.88 22.20 1.71
N SER A 30 -4.36 22.45 2.93
CA SER A 30 -4.00 21.64 4.10
C SER A 30 -4.48 20.20 3.93
N GLU A 31 -5.74 20.00 3.57
CA GLU A 31 -6.31 18.66 3.37
C GLU A 31 -5.60 17.91 2.24
N THR A 32 -5.20 18.62 1.18
CA THR A 32 -4.45 18.04 0.06
C THR A 32 -3.08 17.55 0.53
N LEU A 33 -2.37 18.34 1.33
CA LEU A 33 -1.07 17.96 1.90
C LEU A 33 -1.21 16.76 2.85
N ASP A 34 -2.19 16.78 3.74
CA ASP A 34 -2.45 15.70 4.69
C ASP A 34 -2.77 14.38 3.97
N LEU A 35 -3.61 14.42 2.94
CA LEU A 35 -3.96 13.25 2.13
C LEU A 35 -2.77 12.74 1.32
N TYR A 36 -1.95 13.64 0.79
CA TYR A 36 -0.74 13.27 0.06
C TYR A 36 0.27 12.54 0.96
N GLU A 37 0.55 13.08 2.16
CA GLU A 37 1.45 12.45 3.13
C GLU A 37 0.95 11.06 3.55
N GLN A 38 -0.35 10.93 3.83
CA GLN A 38 -0.98 9.64 4.13
C GLN A 38 -0.85 8.66 2.96
N GLY A 39 -1.10 9.13 1.73
CA GLY A 39 -0.97 8.31 0.52
C GLY A 39 0.44 7.76 0.33
N ILE A 40 1.48 8.59 0.52
CA ILE A 40 2.88 8.17 0.44
C ILE A 40 3.20 7.11 1.51
N HIS A 41 2.72 7.30 2.74
CA HIS A 41 2.96 6.35 3.82
C HIS A 41 2.34 4.98 3.51
N ILE A 42 1.08 4.95 3.08
CA ILE A 42 0.36 3.72 2.76
C ILE A 42 1.00 3.02 1.55
N ALA A 43 1.36 3.77 0.50
CA ALA A 43 2.04 3.22 -0.66
C ALA A 43 3.39 2.56 -0.28
N GLY A 44 4.16 3.20 0.61
CA GLY A 44 5.40 2.63 1.13
C GLY A 44 5.19 1.31 1.88
N ALA A 45 4.16 1.25 2.73
CA ALA A 45 3.83 0.02 3.46
C ALA A 45 3.35 -1.10 2.54
N CYS A 46 2.53 -0.80 1.52
CA CYS A 46 2.15 -1.76 0.48
C CYS A 46 3.38 -2.35 -0.21
N GLN A 47 4.36 -1.51 -0.57
CA GLN A 47 5.61 -1.97 -1.18
C GLN A 47 6.38 -2.92 -0.26
N GLN A 48 6.50 -2.60 1.04
CA GLN A 48 7.18 -3.47 2.01
C GLN A 48 6.51 -4.84 2.16
N ILE A 49 5.18 -4.93 2.01
CA ILE A 49 4.47 -6.21 2.04
C ILE A 49 4.80 -7.01 0.78
N LEU A 50 4.81 -6.37 -0.39
CA LEU A 50 5.16 -7.00 -1.66
C LEU A 50 6.61 -7.51 -1.66
N ASP A 51 7.55 -6.71 -1.16
CA ASP A 51 8.97 -7.09 -1.05
C ASP A 51 9.14 -8.35 -0.17
N GLN A 52 8.42 -8.43 0.95
CA GLN A 52 8.43 -9.62 1.81
C GLN A 52 7.83 -10.84 1.13
N ALA A 53 6.75 -10.66 0.37
CA ALA A 53 6.14 -11.73 -0.41
C ALA A 53 7.10 -12.25 -1.48
N GLU A 54 7.76 -11.36 -2.21
CA GLU A 54 8.76 -11.70 -3.23
C GLU A 54 9.97 -12.43 -2.63
N LEU A 55 10.50 -11.96 -1.50
CA LEU A 55 11.59 -12.64 -0.80
C LEU A 55 11.22 -14.07 -0.39
N ARG A 56 9.98 -14.26 0.09
CA ARG A 56 9.47 -15.59 0.45
C ARG A 56 9.38 -16.51 -0.76
N VAL A 57 8.86 -16.02 -1.89
CA VAL A 57 8.81 -16.78 -3.15
C VAL A 57 10.20 -17.16 -3.64
N THR A 58 11.14 -16.21 -3.63
CA THR A 58 12.52 -16.42 -4.04
C THR A 58 13.22 -17.46 -3.16
N THR A 59 13.03 -17.39 -1.84
CA THR A 59 13.59 -18.35 -0.89
C THR A 59 13.06 -19.76 -1.13
N LEU A 60 11.75 -19.89 -1.38
CA LEU A 60 11.13 -21.18 -1.69
C LEU A 60 11.68 -21.77 -2.99
N ASN A 61 11.81 -20.96 -4.04
CA ASN A 61 12.38 -21.40 -5.32
C ASN A 61 13.83 -21.88 -5.17
N ASN A 62 14.67 -21.13 -4.42
CA ASN A 62 16.06 -21.50 -4.19
C ASN A 62 16.24 -22.75 -3.31
N THR A 63 15.25 -23.09 -2.48
CA THR A 63 15.29 -24.29 -1.63
C THR A 63 14.86 -25.55 -2.39
N MET A 64 14.17 -25.38 -3.53
CA MET A 64 13.69 -26.47 -4.38
C MET A 64 14.60 -26.77 -5.59
N ALA A 65 15.70 -26.03 -5.73
CA ALA A 65 16.75 -26.23 -6.74
C ALA A 65 17.95 -26.98 -6.12
#